data_AF-A0A6G8FZF8-F1
#
_entry.id   AF-A0A6G8FZF8-F1
#
_cell.length_a   1.000
_cell.length_b   1.000
_cell.length_c   1.000
_cell.angle_alpha   90.00
_cell.angle_beta   90.00
_cell.angle_gamma   90.00
#
_symmetry.space_group_name_H-M   'P 1'
#
loop_
_entity.id
_entity.type
_entity.pdbx_description
1 polymer ?
#
loop_
_entity_poly.entity_id
_entity_poly.type
_entity_poly.pdbx_seq_one_letter_code
_entity_poly.pdbx_strand_id
1 'polypeptide(L)'
;MLIDQLNPSLLKLEYPGSPEACRRLAERISAPWAVLSAGVSSDEFADVLRVSCDEGGASGFIAGRSVWREAVAMDHAERVAFLSDTGRRRLDEYRSIIEGRARSYRESAA
;
A
#
# COMPACT_ATOMS: atom_id res chain seq x y z
N MET A 1 -10.24 18.48 -6.78
CA MET A 1 -9.79 18.80 -5.40
C MET A 1 -8.51 19.65 -5.47
N LEU A 2 -8.09 20.37 -4.41
CA LEU A 2 -6.84 21.16 -4.42
C LEU A 2 -5.62 20.33 -4.86
N ILE A 3 -5.63 19.03 -4.50
CA ILE A 3 -4.54 18.11 -4.81
C ILE A 3 -4.46 17.75 -6.31
N ASP A 4 -5.59 17.74 -7.04
CA ASP A 4 -5.58 17.48 -8.49
C ASP A 4 -4.98 18.65 -9.27
N GLN A 5 -5.09 19.88 -8.76
CA GLN A 5 -4.49 21.06 -9.39
C GLN A 5 -2.96 21.03 -9.38
N LEU A 6 -2.36 20.22 -8.49
CA LEU A 6 -0.92 20.01 -8.42
C LEU A 6 -0.41 19.01 -9.45
N ASN A 7 -1.32 18.33 -10.18
CA ASN A 7 -1.02 17.29 -11.17
C ASN A 7 0.03 16.26 -10.69
N PRO A 8 -0.18 15.60 -9.53
CA PRO A 8 0.77 14.63 -9.02
C PRO A 8 0.80 13.38 -9.89
N SER A 9 2.00 12.86 -10.18
CA SER A 9 2.14 11.62 -10.96
C SER A 9 1.74 10.36 -10.17
N LEU A 10 1.72 10.43 -8.84
CA LEU A 10 1.27 9.36 -7.94
C LEU A 10 0.97 9.96 -6.57
N LEU A 11 -0.15 9.56 -5.96
CA LEU A 11 -0.49 9.90 -4.58
C LEU A 11 -0.13 8.74 -3.63
N LYS A 12 0.45 9.07 -2.48
CA LYS A 12 0.63 8.10 -1.39
C LYS A 12 -0.38 8.44 -0.30
N LEU A 13 -1.39 7.60 -0.12
CA LEU A 13 -2.54 7.88 0.75
C LEU A 13 -2.71 6.80 1.81
N GLU A 14 -3.26 7.19 2.95
CA GLU A 14 -3.70 6.25 4.00
C GLU A 14 -5.00 5.54 3.61
N TYR A 15 -5.21 4.35 4.17
CA TYR A 15 -6.49 3.67 4.06
C TYR A 15 -7.56 4.48 4.81
N PRO A 16 -8.65 4.89 4.14
CA PRO A 16 -9.63 5.80 4.73
C PRO A 16 -10.59 5.12 5.73
N GLY A 17 -10.34 3.86 6.10
CA GLY A 17 -11.00 3.15 7.19
C GLY A 17 -12.15 2.22 6.79
N SER A 18 -12.70 2.33 5.58
CA SER A 18 -13.75 1.43 5.09
C SER A 18 -13.78 1.30 3.55
N PRO A 19 -14.40 0.22 3.01
CA PRO A 19 -14.74 0.09 1.59
C PRO A 19 -15.47 1.31 1.01
N GLU A 20 -16.48 1.83 1.71
CA GLU A 20 -17.27 3.00 1.31
C GLU A 20 -16.37 4.24 1.20
N ALA A 21 -15.45 4.40 2.15
CA ALA A 21 -14.52 5.50 2.17
C ALA A 21 -13.48 5.40 1.04
N CYS A 22 -13.06 4.18 0.67
CA CYS A 22 -12.24 3.92 -0.52
C CYS A 22 -12.96 4.33 -1.81
N ARG A 23 -14.22 3.94 -1.99
CA ARG A 23 -15.04 4.34 -3.16
C ARG A 23 -15.17 5.86 -3.25
N ARG A 24 -15.48 6.52 -2.11
CA ARG A 24 -15.54 7.98 -2.03
C ARG A 24 -14.21 8.67 -2.32
N LEU A 25 -13.09 8.05 -1.95
CA LEU A 25 -11.76 8.56 -2.28
C LEU A 25 -11.53 8.49 -3.79
N ALA A 26 -11.84 7.35 -4.42
CA ALA A 26 -11.70 7.14 -5.86
C ALA A 26 -12.53 8.13 -6.71
N GLU A 27 -13.69 8.57 -6.23
CA GLU A 27 -14.51 9.61 -6.87
C GLU A 27 -13.87 11.01 -6.84
N ARG A 28 -12.89 11.24 -5.97
CA ARG A 28 -12.37 12.59 -5.64
C ARG A 28 -10.94 12.83 -6.08
N ILE A 29 -10.22 11.79 -6.50
CA ILE A 29 -8.84 11.88 -6.96
C ILE A 29 -8.76 11.43 -8.42
N SER A 30 -8.00 12.18 -9.21
CA SER A 30 -7.76 11.85 -10.62
C SER A 30 -6.43 11.12 -10.84
N ALA A 31 -5.43 11.39 -10.00
CA ALA A 31 -4.12 10.74 -10.10
C ALA A 31 -4.16 9.28 -9.58
N PRO A 32 -3.30 8.39 -10.10
CA PRO A 32 -3.07 7.08 -9.48
C PRO A 32 -2.65 7.25 -8.03
N TRP A 33 -2.99 6.26 -7.20
CA TRP A 33 -2.62 6.28 -5.79
C TRP A 33 -2.15 4.92 -5.29
N ALA A 34 -1.27 4.93 -4.30
CA ALA A 34 -0.79 3.75 -3.61
C ALA A 34 -1.04 3.88 -2.10
N VAL A 35 -1.52 2.80 -1.48
CA VAL A 35 -1.84 2.79 -0.06
C VAL A 35 -0.57 2.67 0.79
N LEU A 36 -0.48 3.46 1.86
CA LEU A 36 0.57 3.37 2.88
C LEU A 36 0.12 2.50 4.06
N SER A 37 1.08 1.82 4.71
CA SER A 37 0.73 0.88 5.79
C SER A 37 0.50 1.49 7.16
N ALA A 38 0.78 2.78 7.36
CA ALA A 38 0.60 3.50 8.63
C ALA A 38 1.25 2.89 9.89
N GLY A 39 1.98 1.78 9.78
CA GLY A 39 2.56 1.06 10.92
C GLY A 39 1.68 -0.03 11.53
N VAL A 40 0.58 -0.40 10.84
CA VAL A 40 -0.24 -1.57 11.19
C VAL A 40 0.54 -2.88 11.05
N SER A 41 -0.01 -3.96 11.60
CA SER A 41 0.59 -5.30 11.48
C SER A 41 0.63 -5.76 10.02
N SER A 42 1.43 -6.80 9.72
CA SER A 42 1.47 -7.35 8.35
C SER A 42 0.10 -7.88 7.91
N ASP A 43 -0.60 -8.59 8.80
CA ASP A 43 -1.88 -9.22 8.51
C ASP A 43 -2.97 -8.16 8.31
N GLU A 44 -2.99 -7.13 9.16
CA GLU A 44 -3.90 -6.00 9.00
C GLU A 44 -3.62 -5.24 7.70
N PHE A 45 -2.34 -5.09 7.33
CA PHE A 45 -2.00 -4.44 6.07
C PHE A 45 -2.43 -5.28 4.86
N ALA A 46 -2.40 -6.60 4.94
CA ALA A 46 -2.90 -7.48 3.88
C ALA A 46 -4.39 -7.22 3.57
N ASP A 47 -5.21 -7.01 4.59
CA ASP A 47 -6.62 -6.67 4.42
C ASP A 47 -6.81 -5.27 3.85
N VAL A 48 -6.02 -4.30 4.33
CA VAL A 48 -5.98 -2.95 3.77
C VAL A 48 -5.65 -2.95 2.27
N LEU A 49 -4.69 -3.78 1.84
CA LEU A 49 -4.34 -3.91 0.42
C LEU A 49 -5.51 -4.41 -0.42
N ARG A 50 -6.21 -5.46 0.03
CA ARG A 50 -7.37 -6.03 -0.66
C ARG A 50 -8.45 -4.96 -0.84
N VAL A 51 -8.87 -4.34 0.26
CA VAL A 51 -9.95 -3.33 0.22
C VAL A 51 -9.54 -2.10 -0.59
N SER A 52 -8.31 -1.61 -0.46
CA SER A 52 -7.85 -0.43 -1.19
C SER A 52 -7.82 -0.66 -2.70
N CYS A 53 -7.41 -1.87 -3.14
CA CYS A 53 -7.41 -2.23 -4.56
C CYS A 53 -8.84 -2.44 -5.06
N ASP A 54 -9.59 -3.32 -4.39
CA ASP A 54 -10.91 -3.77 -4.85
C ASP A 54 -11.96 -2.64 -4.84
N GLU A 55 -11.89 -1.73 -3.86
CA GLU A 55 -12.92 -0.69 -3.65
C GLU A 55 -12.47 0.71 -4.03
N GLY A 56 -11.16 0.98 -3.99
CA GLY A 56 -10.60 2.31 -4.23
C GLY A 56 -9.78 2.42 -5.50
N GLY A 57 -9.56 1.31 -6.22
CA GLY A 57 -8.73 1.29 -7.43
C GLY A 57 -7.28 1.69 -7.18
N ALA A 58 -6.73 1.37 -6.00
CA ALA A 58 -5.33 1.60 -5.70
C ALA A 58 -4.43 0.94 -6.75
N SER A 59 -3.35 1.63 -7.13
CA SER A 59 -2.36 1.17 -8.10
C SER A 59 -1.22 0.36 -7.47
N GLY A 60 -1.29 0.10 -6.16
CA GLY A 60 -0.31 -0.66 -5.42
C GLY A 60 -0.13 -0.12 -4.01
N PHE A 61 1.07 -0.29 -3.46
CA PHE A 61 1.36 0.08 -2.09
C PHE A 61 2.74 0.70 -1.92
N ILE A 62 2.89 1.50 -0.85
CA ILE A 62 4.19 2.00 -0.37
C ILE A 62 4.27 1.68 1.13
N ALA A 63 4.85 0.52 1.43
CA ALA A 63 4.92 -0.03 2.79
C ALA A 63 6.33 0.11 3.40
N GLY A 64 6.37 0.22 4.72
CA GLY A 64 7.62 0.28 5.47
C GLY A 64 7.54 -0.53 6.76
N ARG A 65 6.96 0.06 7.81
CA ARG A 65 6.91 -0.55 9.16
C ARG A 65 6.20 -1.91 9.18
N SER A 66 5.14 -2.11 8.39
CA SER A 66 4.50 -3.43 8.26
C SER A 66 5.43 -4.52 7.71
N VAL A 67 6.49 -4.13 7.00
CA VAL A 67 7.51 -5.05 6.45
C VAL A 67 8.63 -5.31 7.45
N TRP A 68 9.22 -4.25 8.03
CA TRP A 68 10.54 -4.34 8.69
C TRP A 68 10.64 -3.72 10.10
N ARG A 69 9.54 -3.32 10.75
CA ARG A 69 9.60 -2.62 12.04
C ARG A 69 10.41 -3.37 13.11
N GLU A 70 10.28 -4.68 13.17
CA GLU A 70 10.95 -5.55 14.14
C GLU A 70 12.47 -5.51 13.98
N ALA A 71 12.94 -5.38 12.74
CA ALA A 71 14.35 -5.36 12.38
C ALA A 71 15.14 -4.18 12.98
N VAL A 72 14.44 -3.12 13.40
CA VAL A 72 15.05 -1.93 14.01
C VAL A 72 15.70 -2.24 15.36
N ALA A 73 15.13 -3.17 16.12
CA ALA A 73 15.62 -3.53 17.46
C ALA A 73 16.60 -4.72 17.46
N MET A 74 16.73 -5.43 16.32
CA MET A 74 17.57 -6.61 16.17
C MET A 74 19.05 -6.26 16.02
N ASP A 75 19.93 -7.17 16.44
CA ASP A 75 21.36 -7.08 16.12
C ASP A 75 21.63 -7.28 14.62
N HIS A 76 22.88 -7.13 14.19
CA HIS A 76 23.20 -7.22 12.77
C HIS A 76 22.86 -8.59 12.15
N ALA A 77 23.19 -9.69 12.83
CA ALA A 77 23.01 -11.04 12.31
C ALA A 77 21.51 -11.40 12.24
N GLU A 78 20.77 -11.12 13.31
CA GLU A 78 19.32 -11.30 13.39
C GLU A 78 18.60 -10.46 12.35
N ARG A 79 19.00 -9.20 12.17
CA ARG A 79 18.42 -8.28 11.18
C ARG A 79 18.60 -8.77 9.77
N VAL A 80 19.81 -9.23 9.42
CA VAL A 80 20.10 -9.79 8.09
C VAL A 80 19.24 -11.03 7.85
N ALA A 81 19.13 -11.93 8.82
CA ALA A 81 18.29 -13.12 8.72
C ALA A 81 16.80 -12.75 8.55
N PHE A 82 16.29 -11.83 9.38
CA PHE A 82 14.89 -11.39 9.32
C PHE A 82 14.54 -10.72 7.99
N LEU A 83 15.37 -9.81 7.49
CA LEU A 83 15.11 -9.11 6.23
C LEU A 83 15.22 -10.03 5.02
N SER A 84 16.11 -11.04 5.08
CA SER A 84 16.29 -12.01 4.01
C SER A 84 15.19 -13.07 3.95
N ASP A 85 14.50 -13.33 5.06
CA ASP A 85 13.36 -14.25 5.15
C ASP A 85 12.03 -13.50 5.37
N THR A 86 11.67 -13.21 6.63
CA THR A 86 10.36 -12.65 7.01
C THR A 86 10.03 -11.36 6.25
N GLY A 87 10.95 -10.41 6.19
CA GLY A 87 10.73 -9.14 5.49
C GLY A 87 10.46 -9.35 3.99
N ARG A 88 11.22 -10.26 3.37
CA ARG A 88 11.01 -10.65 1.96
C ARG A 88 9.67 -11.36 1.75
N ARG A 89 9.32 -12.35 2.60
CA ARG A 89 8.04 -13.07 2.51
C ARG A 89 6.84 -12.12 2.59
N ARG A 90 6.89 -11.11 3.46
CA ARG A 90 5.83 -10.08 3.55
C ARG A 90 5.70 -9.26 2.27
N LEU A 91 6.82 -8.86 1.65
CA LEU A 91 6.78 -8.15 0.38
C LEU A 91 6.22 -9.02 -0.75
N ASP A 92 6.64 -10.29 -0.81
CA ASP A 92 6.14 -11.26 -1.78
C ASP A 92 4.63 -11.51 -1.60
N GLU A 93 4.16 -11.61 -0.36
CA GLU A 93 2.74 -11.70 -0.02
C GLU A 93 1.96 -10.47 -0.47
N TYR A 94 2.42 -9.25 -0.13
CA TYR A 94 1.75 -8.03 -0.55
C TYR A 94 1.68 -7.90 -2.07
N ARG A 95 2.77 -8.27 -2.77
CA ARG A 95 2.80 -8.32 -4.23
C ARG A 95 1.76 -9.30 -4.77
N SER A 96 1.68 -10.50 -4.21
CA SER A 96 0.69 -11.51 -4.61
C SER A 96 -0.74 -11.07 -4.34
N ILE A 97 -0.99 -10.34 -3.25
CA ILE A 97 -2.32 -9.82 -2.92
C ILE A 97 -2.81 -8.83 -3.98
N ILE A 98 -1.96 -7.88 -4.38
CA ILE A 98 -2.36 -6.83 -5.33
C ILE A 98 -2.36 -7.31 -6.79
N GLU A 99 -1.75 -8.46 -7.08
CA GLU A 99 -1.68 -9.02 -8.43
C GLU A 99 -3.09 -9.33 -8.96
N GLY A 100 -3.44 -8.73 -10.11
CA GLY A 100 -4.79 -8.81 -10.68
C GLY A 100 -5.86 -7.98 -9.98
N ARG A 101 -5.56 -7.32 -8.85
CA ARG A 101 -6.48 -6.43 -8.13
C ARG A 101 -6.16 -4.96 -8.32
N ALA A 102 -4.88 -4.58 -8.31
CA ALA A 102 -4.47 -3.19 -8.42
C ALA A 102 -4.74 -2.64 -9.82
N ARG A 103 -5.24 -1.41 -9.89
CA ARG A 103 -5.43 -0.70 -11.16
C ARG A 103 -4.09 -0.19 -11.68
N SER A 104 -3.76 -0.47 -12.95
CA SER A 104 -2.51 0.02 -13.54
C SER A 104 -2.39 1.54 -13.43
N TYR A 105 -1.26 2.04 -12.91
CA TYR A 105 -1.03 3.48 -12.81
C TYR A 105 -1.04 4.19 -14.18
N ARG A 106 -0.83 3.44 -15.27
CA ARG A 106 -0.89 3.94 -16.64
C ARG A 106 -2.32 4.17 -17.13
N GLU A 107 -3.28 3.42 -16.60
CA GLU A 107 -4.71 3.52 -16.93
C GLU A 107 -5.45 4.52 -16.04
N SER A 108 -4.87 4.87 -14.88
CA SER A 108 -5.41 5.88 -13.97
C SER A 108 -4.95 7.30 -14.30
N ALA A 109 -3.92 7.46 -15.14
CA ALA A 109 -3.38 8.77 -15.54
C ALA A 109 -3.95 9.31 -16.87
N ALA A 110 -5.00 8.66 -17.40
CA ALA A 110 -5.64 8.98 -18.67
C ALA A 110 -6.96 9.75 -18.48
#